data_AF-A0A0J7KPD5-F1
#
_entry.id   AF-A0A0J7KPD5-F1
#
_cell.length_a   1.000
_cell.length_b   1.000
_cell.length_c   1.000
_cell.angle_alpha   90.00
_cell.angle_beta   90.00
_cell.angle_gamma   90.00
#
_symmetry.space_group_name_H-M   'P 1'
#
loop_
_entity.id
_entity.type
_entity.pdbx_description
1 polymer ?
#
loop_
_entity_poly.entity_id
_entity_poly.type
_entity_poly.pdbx_seq_one_letter_code
_entity_poly.pdbx_strand_id
1 'polypeptide(L)'
;MTTLSGLTDSDWTWKCVMDIREFFHDSSIPVLCVYHVDGDLTTEFSFPTVPVHELTYFVRQPNEILYPENFRERILFGSLNDKVESHILSIIQNVLAPIFFTIETWPDSILPSSPLRICYCISVKLPN
;
A
#
# COMPACT_ATOMS: atom_id res chain seq x y z
N MET A 1 3.89 -6.91 10.34
CA MET A 1 3.69 -5.49 10.04
C MET A 1 5.06 -4.86 10.08
N THR A 2 5.57 -4.42 8.94
CA THR A 2 6.83 -3.67 8.91
C THR A 2 6.44 -2.22 9.18
N THR A 3 7.10 -1.57 10.11
CA THR A 3 6.97 -0.13 10.33
C THR A 3 8.24 0.51 9.78
N LEU A 4 8.19 1.82 9.47
CA LEU A 4 9.40 2.56 9.13
C LEU A 4 10.47 2.30 10.22
N SER A 5 11.62 1.78 9.82
CA SER A 5 12.66 1.34 10.74
C SER A 5 13.46 2.54 11.24
N GLY A 6 14.04 2.41 12.45
CA GLY A 6 14.96 3.41 12.98
C GLY A 6 14.32 4.73 13.45
N LEU A 7 12.99 4.84 13.46
CA LEU A 7 12.30 6.04 13.95
C LEU A 7 12.56 6.32 15.43
N THR A 8 12.89 7.57 15.72
CA THR A 8 13.02 8.16 17.05
C THR A 8 12.09 9.37 17.17
N ASP A 9 11.78 9.78 18.41
CA ASP A 9 10.91 10.94 18.64
C ASP A 9 11.47 12.24 18.04
N SER A 10 12.81 12.34 17.89
CA SER A 10 13.49 13.50 17.30
C SER A 10 13.33 13.61 15.78
N ASP A 11 12.95 12.54 15.09
CA ASP A 11 12.83 12.54 13.62
C ASP A 11 11.55 13.24 13.16
N TRP A 12 10.55 13.37 14.03
CA TRP A 12 9.28 14.01 13.72
C TRP A 12 9.43 15.53 13.64
N THR A 13 9.70 16.01 12.43
CA THR A 13 9.79 17.44 12.16
C THR A 13 8.44 18.15 12.25
N TRP A 14 8.46 19.47 12.46
CA TRP A 14 7.26 20.31 12.42
C TRP A 14 6.45 20.10 11.14
N LYS A 15 7.13 19.92 9.99
CA LYS A 15 6.50 19.64 8.71
C LYS A 15 5.68 18.34 8.78
N CYS A 16 6.27 17.25 9.27
CA CYS A 16 5.56 15.97 9.40
C CYS A 16 4.29 16.12 10.24
N VAL A 17 4.38 16.81 11.37
CA VAL A 17 3.23 17.04 12.26
C VAL A 17 2.15 17.90 11.59
N MET A 18 2.53 18.92 10.82
CA MET A 18 1.58 19.76 10.08
C MET A 18 0.88 18.97 8.98
N ASP A 19 1.62 18.20 8.19
CA ASP A 19 1.05 17.44 7.09
C ASP A 19 0.11 16.34 7.60
N ILE A 20 0.45 15.68 8.72
CA ILE A 20 -0.44 14.72 9.38
C ILE A 20 -1.75 15.40 9.81
N ARG A 21 -1.67 16.58 10.45
CA ARG A 21 -2.87 17.33 10.86
C ARG A 21 -3.71 17.72 9.67
N GLU A 22 -3.09 18.20 8.60
CA GLU A 22 -3.77 18.59 7.37
C GLU A 22 -4.48 17.39 6.72
N PHE A 23 -3.84 16.23 6.67
CA PHE A 23 -4.47 14.99 6.19
C PHE A 23 -5.76 14.66 6.96
N PHE A 24 -5.77 14.78 8.29
CA PHE A 24 -6.99 14.54 9.07
C PHE A 24 -8.03 15.66 8.93
N HIS A 25 -7.59 16.90 8.68
CA HIS A 25 -8.46 18.07 8.58
C HIS A 25 -9.14 18.21 7.21
N ASP A 26 -8.35 18.22 6.13
CA ASP A 26 -8.86 18.35 4.77
C ASP A 26 -9.12 16.98 4.15
N SER A 27 -10.40 16.56 4.14
CA SER A 27 -10.86 15.30 3.55
C SER A 27 -10.55 15.11 2.06
N SER A 28 -10.20 16.19 1.34
CA SER A 28 -9.88 16.13 -0.09
C SER A 28 -8.56 15.42 -0.38
N ILE A 29 -7.66 15.35 0.61
CA ILE A 29 -6.33 14.74 0.48
C ILE A 29 -6.45 13.22 0.58
N PRO A 30 -6.30 12.43 -0.49
CA PRO A 30 -6.61 11.00 -0.43
C PRO A 30 -5.47 10.15 0.15
N VAL A 31 -4.24 10.68 0.16
CA VAL A 31 -3.02 9.92 0.47
C VAL A 31 -2.11 10.73 1.38
N LEU A 32 -1.47 10.05 2.33
CA LEU A 32 -0.34 10.54 3.10
C LEU A 32 0.77 9.49 3.06
N CYS A 33 1.95 9.89 2.59
CA CYS A 33 3.16 9.09 2.55
C CYS A 33 4.17 9.62 3.56
N VAL A 34 4.87 8.71 4.25
CA VAL A 34 5.91 9.00 5.25
C VAL A 34 7.13 8.15 4.94
N TYR A 35 8.28 8.77 4.72
CA TYR A 35 9.51 8.08 4.33
C TYR A 35 10.76 8.94 4.60
N HIS A 36 11.94 8.33 4.49
CA HIS A 36 13.22 9.03 4.63
C HIS A 36 13.73 9.54 3.28
N VAL A 37 14.23 10.79 3.27
CA VAL A 37 14.98 11.39 2.16
C VAL A 37 16.27 11.95 2.73
N ASP A 38 17.41 11.50 2.19
CA ASP A 38 18.75 11.94 2.61
C ASP A 38 19.01 11.83 4.13
N GLY A 39 18.33 10.89 4.80
CA GLY A 39 18.45 10.63 6.24
C GLY A 39 17.39 11.34 7.10
N ASP A 40 16.64 12.27 6.52
CA ASP A 40 15.58 13.02 7.23
C ASP A 40 14.19 12.44 6.95
N LEU A 41 13.33 12.45 7.95
CA LEU A 41 11.93 12.05 7.81
C LEU A 41 11.13 13.14 7.10
N THR A 42 10.39 12.75 6.07
CA THR A 42 9.50 13.64 5.33
C THR A 42 8.12 13.02 5.10
N THR A 43 7.20 13.89 4.70
CA THR A 43 5.80 13.57 4.39
C THR A 43 5.39 14.19 3.06
N GLU A 44 4.58 13.46 2.29
CA GLU A 44 3.99 13.92 1.03
C GLU A 44 2.53 13.48 0.89
N PHE A 45 1.71 14.25 0.19
CA PHE A 45 0.31 13.92 -0.12
C PHE A 45 0.14 13.14 -1.43
N SER A 46 1.23 12.60 -1.94
CA SER A 46 1.32 11.77 -3.13
C SER A 46 2.34 10.66 -2.90
N PHE A 47 2.25 9.60 -3.70
CA PHE A 47 3.32 8.61 -3.73
C PHE A 47 4.62 9.24 -4.26
N PRO A 48 5.78 8.90 -3.69
CA PRO A 48 7.06 9.44 -4.12
C PRO A 48 7.33 9.08 -5.58
N THR A 49 7.84 10.06 -6.33
CA THR A 49 8.23 9.87 -7.74
C THR A 49 9.63 9.32 -7.90
N VAL A 50 10.41 9.30 -6.81
CA VAL A 50 11.76 8.76 -6.72
C VAL A 50 11.76 7.46 -5.91
N PRO A 51 12.72 6.53 -6.16
CA PRO A 51 12.85 5.33 -5.35
C PRO A 51 13.12 5.67 -3.88
N VAL A 52 12.39 5.03 -2.97
CA VAL A 52 12.55 5.19 -1.52
C VAL A 52 12.86 3.84 -0.88
N HIS A 53 13.72 3.84 0.14
CA HIS A 53 14.12 2.59 0.79
C HIS A 53 13.03 2.00 1.66
N GLU A 54 12.28 2.84 2.36
CA GLU A 54 11.11 2.46 3.14
C GLU A 54 10.05 3.52 3.01
N LEU A 55 8.79 3.10 2.98
CA LEU A 55 7.63 3.97 2.86
C LEU A 55 6.53 3.44 3.76
N THR A 56 5.94 4.30 4.58
CA THR A 56 4.64 4.05 5.21
C THR A 56 3.60 4.93 4.54
N TYR A 57 2.45 4.37 4.20
CA TYR A 57 1.38 5.11 3.52
C TYR A 57 0.04 4.93 4.22
N PHE A 58 -0.79 5.95 4.09
CA PHE A 58 -2.20 5.98 4.50
C PHE A 58 -3.02 6.47 3.31
N VAL A 59 -4.05 5.72 2.95
CA VAL A 59 -4.93 6.00 1.83
C VAL A 59 -6.36 5.89 2.33
N ARG A 60 -7.16 6.94 2.09
CA ARG A 60 -8.60 6.92 2.34
C ARG A 60 -9.37 7.01 1.03
N GLN A 61 -10.67 6.71 1.09
CA GLN A 61 -11.55 7.05 -0.03
C GLN A 61 -11.63 8.58 -0.21
N PRO A 62 -11.81 9.08 -1.43
CA PRO A 62 -11.92 10.52 -1.68
C PRO A 62 -13.03 11.16 -0.84
N ASN A 63 -12.70 12.24 -0.12
CA ASN A 63 -13.61 12.97 0.78
C ASN A 63 -14.12 12.18 2.01
N GLU A 64 -13.52 11.03 2.33
CA GLU A 64 -13.85 10.29 3.55
C GLU A 64 -13.34 11.05 4.80
N ILE A 65 -14.26 11.35 5.71
CA ILE A 65 -13.94 11.96 7.00
C ILE A 65 -13.56 10.87 7.99
N LEU A 66 -12.37 10.98 8.55
CA LEU A 66 -11.82 10.00 9.48
C LEU A 66 -12.05 10.46 10.92
N TYR A 67 -12.68 9.62 11.72
CA TYR A 67 -12.87 9.80 13.15
C TYR A 67 -12.04 8.78 13.92
N PRO A 68 -11.61 9.06 15.16
CA PRO A 68 -10.85 8.12 15.97
C PRO A 68 -11.49 6.74 16.07
N GLU A 69 -12.83 6.69 16.13
CA GLU A 69 -13.60 5.46 16.32
C GLU A 69 -13.64 4.58 15.06
N ASN A 70 -13.55 5.17 13.87
CA ASN A 70 -13.68 4.45 12.60
C ASN A 70 -12.38 4.39 11.78
N PHE A 71 -11.32 5.10 12.21
CA PHE A 71 -10.08 5.29 11.45
C PHE A 71 -9.53 3.96 10.94
N ARG A 72 -9.40 2.96 11.82
CA ARG A 72 -8.80 1.65 11.49
C ARG A 72 -9.57 0.89 10.41
N GLU A 73 -10.88 1.07 10.33
CA GLU A 73 -11.75 0.37 9.37
C GLU A 73 -11.85 1.10 8.02
N ARG A 74 -11.62 2.42 8.03
CA ARG A 74 -11.81 3.30 6.88
C ARG A 74 -10.51 3.68 6.16
N ILE A 75 -9.37 3.50 6.82
CA ILE A 75 -8.06 3.77 6.23
C ILE A 75 -7.41 2.49 5.69
N LEU A 76 -6.94 2.54 4.45
CA LEU A 76 -5.97 1.60 3.94
C LEU A 76 -4.58 2.09 4.33
N PHE A 77 -3.84 1.31 5.09
CA PHE A 77 -2.48 1.68 5.49
C PHE A 77 -1.53 0.51 5.32
N GLY A 78 -0.27 0.82 5.07
CA GLY A 78 0.74 -0.20 4.86
C GLY A 78 2.15 0.37 4.78
N SER A 79 3.10 -0.54 4.65
CA SER A 79 4.52 -0.23 4.55
C SER A 79 5.14 -0.97 3.35
N LEU A 80 6.06 -0.33 2.65
CA LEU A 80 6.88 -0.91 1.60
C LEU A 80 8.36 -0.69 1.95
N ASN A 81 9.22 -1.58 1.47
CA ASN A 81 10.67 -1.37 1.45
C ASN A 81 11.19 -1.33 0.00
N ASP A 82 12.49 -1.19 -0.18
CA ASP A 82 13.19 -1.15 -1.47
C ASP A 82 13.00 -2.40 -2.35
N LYS A 83 12.49 -3.50 -1.77
CA LYS A 83 12.19 -4.75 -2.48
C LYS A 83 10.72 -4.85 -2.87
N VAL A 84 10.14 -3.74 -3.36
CA VAL A 84 8.73 -3.64 -3.76
C VAL A 84 8.32 -4.79 -4.70
N GLU A 85 9.13 -5.10 -5.72
CA GLU A 85 8.84 -6.17 -6.67
C GLU A 85 8.73 -7.55 -6.00
N SER A 86 9.69 -7.87 -5.13
CA SER A 86 9.70 -9.13 -4.37
C SER A 86 8.52 -9.19 -3.41
N HIS A 87 8.17 -8.07 -2.78
CA HIS A 87 7.02 -7.97 -1.88
C HIS A 87 5.70 -8.19 -2.62
N ILE A 88 5.50 -7.52 -3.75
CA ILE A 88 4.29 -7.69 -4.57
C ILE A 88 4.20 -9.13 -5.06
N LEU A 89 5.29 -9.68 -5.59
CA LEU A 89 5.31 -11.07 -6.07
C LEU A 89 5.00 -12.05 -4.94
N SER A 90 5.55 -11.84 -3.75
CA SER A 90 5.28 -12.67 -2.58
C SER A 90 3.82 -12.57 -2.12
N ILE A 91 3.22 -11.38 -2.11
CA ILE A 91 1.81 -11.19 -1.78
C ILE A 91 0.93 -11.91 -2.81
N ILE A 92 1.24 -11.75 -4.11
CA ILE A 92 0.50 -12.42 -5.18
C ILE A 92 0.60 -13.94 -5.04
N GLN A 93 1.80 -14.48 -4.84
CA GLN A 93 2.02 -15.92 -4.80
C GLN A 93 1.51 -16.58 -3.53
N ASN A 94 1.73 -15.97 -2.37
CA ASN A 94 1.51 -16.62 -1.07
C ASN A 94 0.17 -16.25 -0.43
N VAL A 95 -0.44 -15.12 -0.80
CA VAL A 95 -1.71 -14.66 -0.21
C VAL A 95 -2.82 -14.69 -1.24
N LEU A 96 -2.64 -13.96 -2.36
CA LEU A 96 -3.72 -13.79 -3.32
C LEU A 96 -3.97 -15.08 -4.11
N ALA A 97 -2.95 -15.72 -4.69
CA ALA A 97 -3.14 -16.90 -5.53
C ALA A 97 -3.91 -18.03 -4.84
N PRO A 98 -3.62 -18.43 -3.58
CA PRO A 98 -4.45 -19.40 -2.87
C PRO A 98 -5.91 -18.98 -2.74
N ILE A 99 -6.19 -17.72 -2.39
CA ILE A 99 -7.56 -17.18 -2.28
C ILE A 99 -8.25 -17.26 -3.64
N PHE A 100 -7.58 -16.81 -4.71
CA PHE A 100 -8.10 -16.86 -6.08
C PHE A 100 -8.46 -18.28 -6.51
N PHE A 101 -7.64 -19.28 -6.17
CA PHE A 101 -7.93 -20.69 -6.50
C PHE A 101 -9.07 -21.31 -5.69
N THR A 102 -9.44 -20.74 -4.55
CA THR A 102 -10.60 -21.18 -3.75
C THR A 102 -11.93 -20.58 -4.19
N ILE A 103 -11.93 -19.58 -5.07
CA ILE A 103 -13.15 -18.96 -5.57
C ILE A 103 -13.76 -19.86 -6.65
N GLU A 104 -14.85 -20.54 -6.31
CA GLU A 104 -15.60 -21.42 -7.23
C GLU A 104 -16.66 -20.66 -8.07
N THR A 105 -17.01 -19.44 -7.65
CA THR A 105 -18.05 -18.63 -8.29
C THR A 105 -17.45 -17.36 -8.89
N TRP A 106 -16.90 -17.49 -10.10
CA TRP A 106 -16.54 -16.34 -10.92
C TRP A 106 -17.76 -15.91 -11.75
N PRO A 107 -18.00 -14.60 -11.95
CA PRO A 107 -18.97 -14.13 -12.93
C PRO A 107 -18.67 -14.72 -14.32
N ASP A 108 -19.69 -15.13 -15.07
CA ASP A 108 -19.55 -15.73 -16.41
C ASP A 108 -18.78 -14.83 -17.40
N SER A 109 -18.74 -13.52 -17.15
CA SER A 109 -17.96 -12.55 -17.94
C SER A 109 -16.45 -12.63 -17.71
N ILE A 110 -16.01 -13.23 -16.60
CA ILE A 110 -14.61 -13.35 -16.18
C ILE A 110 -14.10 -14.78 -16.35
N LEU A 111 -14.98 -15.79 -16.30
CA LEU A 111 -14.64 -17.17 -16.60
C LEU A 111 -14.13 -17.28 -18.04
N PRO A 112 -12.83 -17.55 -18.27
CA PRO A 112 -12.43 -18.00 -19.58
C PRO A 112 -13.11 -19.35 -19.80
N SER A 113 -13.66 -19.59 -21.00
CA SER A 113 -14.29 -20.86 -21.41
C SER A 113 -13.37 -22.09 -21.31
N SER A 114 -12.16 -21.94 -20.77
CA SER A 114 -11.27 -23.03 -20.40
C SER A 114 -10.53 -22.72 -19.08
N PRO A 115 -10.53 -23.66 -18.10
CA PRO A 115 -9.81 -23.51 -16.83
C PRO A 115 -8.28 -23.45 -16.98
N LEU A 116 -7.74 -23.70 -18.18
CA LEU A 116 -6.30 -23.71 -18.46
C LEU A 116 -5.67 -22.30 -18.58
N ARG A 117 -6.47 -21.23 -18.76
CA ARG A 117 -5.93 -19.89 -19.02
C ARG A 117 -5.49 -19.11 -17.78
N ILE A 118 -6.07 -19.38 -16.60
CA ILE A 118 -5.61 -18.73 -15.35
C ILE A 118 -4.18 -19.20 -15.02
N CYS A 119 -3.90 -20.50 -15.17
CA CYS A 119 -2.54 -21.04 -15.04
C CYS A 119 -1.58 -20.48 -16.10
N TYR A 120 -2.05 -20.23 -17.32
CA TYR A 120 -1.20 -19.72 -18.42
C TYR A 120 -0.83 -18.24 -18.23
N CYS A 121 -1.72 -17.40 -17.69
CA CYS A 121 -1.38 -15.99 -17.43
C CYS A 121 -0.35 -15.81 -16.30
N ILE A 122 -0.31 -16.72 -15.32
CA ILE A 122 0.65 -16.65 -14.21
C ILE A 122 1.97 -17.37 -14.56
N SER A 123 1.94 -18.44 -15.36
CA SER A 123 3.15 -19.25 -15.67
C SER A 123 4.07 -18.67 -16.74
N VAL A 124 3.66 -17.64 -17.49
CA VAL A 124 4.43 -17.17 -18.68
C VAL A 124 5.47 -16.08 -18.35
N LYS A 125 5.71 -15.73 -17.08
CA LYS A 125 6.79 -14.77 -16.73
C LYS A 125 7.50 -15.05 -15.41
N LEU A 126 7.99 -16.28 -15.24
CA LEU A 126 9.13 -16.54 -14.34
C LEU A 126 10.23 -17.18 -15.20
N PRO A 127 11.39 -16.53 -15.41
CA PRO A 127 12.53 -17.23 -15.99
C PRO A 127 13.03 -18.26 -14.97
N ASN A 128 13.48 -19.41 -15.49
CA ASN A 128 14.08 -20.51 -14.72
C ASN A 128 15.20 -20.04 -13.79
#